data_AF-A0A6P0HRN9-F1
#
_entry.id   AF-A0A6P0HRN9-F1
#
_cell.length_a   1.000
_cell.length_b   1.000
_cell.length_c   1.000
_cell.angle_alpha   90.00
_cell.angle_beta   90.00
_cell.angle_gamma   90.00
#
_symmetry.space_group_name_H-M   'P 1'
#
loop_
_entity.id
_entity.type
_entity.pdbx_description
1 polymer ?
#
loop_
_entity_poly.entity_id
_entity_poly.type
_entity_poly.pdbx_seq_one_letter_code
_entity_poly.pdbx_strand_id
1 'polypeptide(L)'
;MGEVGRERNVKVKVLCSAHDDNSQRISLLESCGFEIERYFLTMERSLTDPIQEAEFPEGFTLKHIDNEADAAVWAEMFNQTFIDHWNHQDITVESVKDKLNDAKYQSELSLVVVAPDGTFAAFCDCQIHPENNELNKRKDGLVSLLGTRRGFRKQGLGRGIFLSVNTQIAYIKEV
;
A
#
# COMPACT_ATOMS: atom_id res chain seq x y z
N MET A 1 -17.01 -21.78 14.87
CA MET A 1 -15.75 -21.71 14.10
C MET A 1 -14.66 -22.66 14.57
N GLY A 2 -14.65 -23.13 15.82
CA GLY A 2 -13.70 -24.16 16.25
C GLY A 2 -13.86 -25.54 15.59
N GLU A 3 -14.88 -25.74 14.75
CA GLU A 3 -15.20 -27.00 14.07
C GLU A 3 -14.29 -27.21 12.84
N VAL A 4 -14.18 -26.22 11.95
CA VAL A 4 -13.28 -26.26 10.77
C VAL A 4 -11.80 -26.41 11.18
N GLY A 5 -11.38 -25.71 12.23
CA GLY A 5 -10.01 -25.84 12.76
C GLY A 5 -9.73 -27.22 13.38
N ARG A 6 -10.75 -27.84 13.99
CA ARG A 6 -10.66 -29.21 14.52
C ARG A 6 -10.64 -30.27 13.42
N GLU A 7 -11.50 -30.14 12.41
CA GLU A 7 -11.58 -31.09 11.29
C GLU A 7 -10.29 -31.13 10.47
N ARG A 8 -9.67 -29.97 10.24
CA ARG A 8 -8.45 -29.87 9.43
C ARG A 8 -7.16 -29.83 10.24
N ASN A 9 -7.25 -29.92 11.56
CA ASN A 9 -6.12 -29.79 12.49
C ASN A 9 -5.26 -28.54 12.21
N VAL A 10 -5.91 -27.40 11.95
CA VAL A 10 -5.26 -26.12 11.68
C VAL A 10 -5.82 -25.03 12.58
N LYS A 11 -4.95 -24.11 13.01
CA LYS A 11 -5.37 -22.90 13.72
C LYS A 11 -5.92 -21.91 12.69
N VAL A 12 -7.23 -21.68 12.72
CA VAL A 12 -7.90 -20.71 11.84
C VAL A 12 -8.13 -19.42 12.61
N LYS A 13 -7.76 -18.29 12.03
CA LYS A 13 -8.14 -16.95 12.49
C LYS A 13 -9.00 -16.29 11.42
N VAL A 14 -10.15 -15.77 11.81
CA VAL A 14 -11.00 -14.95 10.93
C VAL A 14 -10.89 -13.51 11.40
N LEU A 15 -10.62 -12.61 10.46
CA LEU A 15 -10.46 -11.19 10.69
C LEU A 15 -11.52 -10.43 9.89
N CYS A 16 -12.05 -9.37 10.48
CA CYS A 16 -12.93 -8.43 9.80
C CYS A 16 -12.63 -7.01 10.30
N SER A 17 -12.80 -6.01 9.44
CA SER A 17 -12.58 -4.59 9.76
C SER A 17 -13.91 -3.90 9.97
N ALA A 18 -14.04 -2.99 10.94
CA ALA A 18 -15.19 -2.09 11.13
C ALA A 18 -14.69 -0.64 11.23
N HIS A 19 -15.47 0.33 10.77
CA HIS A 19 -15.27 1.71 11.19
C HIS A 19 -15.64 1.84 12.68
N ASP A 20 -14.89 2.65 13.42
CA ASP A 20 -15.04 2.85 14.86
C ASP A 20 -16.35 3.59 15.21
N ASP A 21 -16.89 4.37 14.27
CA ASP A 21 -18.21 5.02 14.39
C ASP A 21 -19.40 4.10 14.10
N ASN A 22 -19.17 2.90 13.54
CA ASN A 22 -20.23 1.95 13.19
C ASN A 22 -20.59 1.03 14.38
N SER A 23 -21.19 1.61 15.40
CA SER A 23 -21.60 0.94 16.65
C SER A 23 -22.47 -0.31 16.43
N GLN A 24 -23.37 -0.31 15.45
CA GLN A 24 -24.22 -1.45 15.13
C GLN A 24 -23.39 -2.65 14.65
N ARG A 25 -22.44 -2.42 13.74
CA ARG A 25 -21.59 -3.49 13.21
C ARG A 25 -20.62 -4.01 14.27
N ILE A 26 -20.07 -3.13 15.10
CA ILE A 26 -19.21 -3.51 16.23
C ILE A 26 -20.00 -4.42 17.19
N SER A 27 -21.19 -4.00 17.62
CA SER A 27 -22.03 -4.79 18.54
C SER A 27 -22.39 -6.17 17.97
N LEU A 28 -22.68 -6.24 16.66
CA LEU A 28 -22.94 -7.50 15.98
C LEU A 28 -21.71 -8.44 16.02
N LEU A 29 -20.53 -7.91 15.71
CA LEU A 29 -19.28 -8.68 15.73
C LEU A 29 -18.95 -9.18 17.14
N GLU A 30 -19.09 -8.34 18.15
CA GLU A 30 -18.92 -8.72 19.57
C GLU A 30 -19.91 -9.83 19.98
N SER A 31 -21.18 -9.74 19.55
CA SER A 31 -22.17 -10.81 19.80
C SER A 31 -21.82 -12.15 19.15
N CYS A 32 -21.00 -12.12 18.08
CA CYS A 32 -20.47 -13.30 17.41
C CYS A 32 -19.12 -13.77 18.00
N GLY A 33 -18.64 -13.14 19.08
CA GLY A 33 -17.39 -13.50 19.76
C GLY A 33 -16.13 -12.95 19.09
N PHE A 34 -16.24 -11.94 18.23
CA PHE A 34 -15.08 -11.18 17.76
C PHE A 34 -14.64 -10.18 18.83
N GLU A 35 -13.34 -9.96 18.90
CA GLU A 35 -12.72 -8.95 19.78
C GLU A 35 -11.89 -7.98 18.94
N ILE A 36 -11.71 -6.76 19.45
CA ILE A 36 -10.88 -5.76 18.79
C ILE A 36 -9.41 -6.17 18.92
N GLU A 37 -8.82 -6.59 17.80
CA GLU A 37 -7.41 -6.95 17.72
C GLU A 37 -6.51 -5.73 17.45
N ARG A 38 -6.98 -4.78 16.62
CA ARG A 38 -6.16 -3.67 16.13
C ARG A 38 -7.01 -2.56 15.52
N TYR A 39 -6.51 -1.33 15.62
CA TYR A 39 -7.03 -0.16 14.90
C TYR A 39 -6.12 0.22 13.72
N PHE A 40 -6.75 0.71 12.66
CA PHE A 40 -6.09 1.34 11.52
C PHE A 40 -6.58 2.77 11.40
N LEU A 41 -5.67 3.69 11.11
CA LEU A 41 -5.99 5.11 10.99
C LEU A 41 -6.05 5.48 9.50
N THR A 42 -7.15 6.08 9.08
CA THR A 42 -7.23 6.76 7.79
C THR A 42 -6.67 8.17 7.95
N MET A 43 -5.62 8.48 7.20
CA MET A 43 -5.00 9.80 7.19
C MET A 43 -5.27 10.47 5.85
N GLU A 44 -5.55 11.77 5.88
CA GLU A 44 -5.78 12.57 4.69
C GLU A 44 -4.89 13.81 4.72
N ARG A 45 -4.48 14.27 3.54
CA ARG A 45 -3.71 15.50 3.34
C ARG A 45 -4.28 16.22 2.13
N SER A 46 -4.47 17.53 2.25
CA SER A 46 -4.85 18.35 1.10
C SER A 46 -3.71 18.40 0.07
N LEU A 47 -4.07 18.27 -1.21
CA LEU A 47 -3.15 18.48 -2.32
C LEU A 47 -3.10 19.94 -2.79
N THR A 48 -3.94 20.82 -2.24
CA THR A 48 -3.88 22.27 -2.50
C THR A 48 -2.76 22.96 -1.73
N ASP A 49 -2.29 22.32 -0.65
CA ASP A 49 -1.19 22.86 0.15
C ASP A 49 0.15 22.56 -0.53
N PRO A 50 1.13 23.49 -0.46
CA PRO A 50 2.44 23.28 -1.05
C PRO A 50 3.04 21.92 -0.66
N ILE A 51 3.44 21.16 -1.67
CA ILE A 51 4.11 19.88 -1.50
C ILE A 51 5.61 20.17 -1.53
N GLN A 52 6.31 19.81 -0.45
CA GLN A 52 7.76 19.92 -0.44
C GLN A 52 8.36 19.02 -1.53
N GLU A 53 9.37 19.53 -2.23
CA GLU A 53 10.12 18.72 -3.20
C GLU A 53 10.77 17.51 -2.51
N ALA A 54 10.72 16.37 -3.20
CA ALA A 54 11.30 15.14 -2.70
C ALA A 54 12.82 15.17 -2.83
N GLU A 55 13.52 14.94 -1.71
CA GLU A 55 14.98 14.79 -1.69
C GLU A 55 15.35 13.33 -1.45
N PHE A 56 16.27 12.82 -2.27
CA PHE A 56 16.85 11.50 -2.12
C PHE A 56 18.35 11.60 -1.85
N PRO A 57 18.93 10.71 -1.01
CA PRO A 57 20.38 10.62 -0.85
C PRO A 57 21.08 10.36 -2.19
N GLU A 58 22.35 10.73 -2.27
CA GLU A 58 23.15 10.59 -3.49
C GLU A 58 23.11 9.16 -4.05
N GLY A 59 22.90 9.05 -5.36
CA GLY A 59 22.87 7.80 -6.10
C GLY A 59 21.56 7.00 -6.00
N PHE A 60 20.62 7.40 -5.14
CA PHE A 60 19.26 6.86 -5.18
C PHE A 60 18.47 7.52 -6.32
N THR A 61 17.71 6.72 -7.04
CA THR A 61 16.90 7.18 -8.18
C THR A 61 15.46 6.75 -8.03
N LEU A 62 14.55 7.50 -8.65
CA LEU A 62 13.12 7.18 -8.67
C LEU A 62 12.75 6.57 -10.03
N LYS A 63 11.91 5.55 -10.00
CA LYS A 63 11.44 4.83 -11.20
C LYS A 63 9.96 4.44 -11.06
N HIS A 64 9.24 4.43 -12.18
CA HIS A 64 7.91 3.85 -12.30
C HIS A 64 7.98 2.35 -12.61
N ILE A 65 6.95 1.60 -12.19
CA ILE A 65 6.83 0.17 -12.52
C ILE A 65 5.85 0.02 -13.67
N ASP A 66 6.38 -0.02 -14.90
CA ASP A 66 5.58 0.07 -16.12
C ASP A 66 5.39 -1.27 -16.85
N ASN A 67 6.13 -2.32 -16.46
CA ASN A 67 6.03 -3.63 -17.11
C ASN A 67 6.50 -4.78 -16.22
N GLU A 68 6.24 -6.01 -16.66
CA GLU A 68 6.53 -7.23 -15.90
C GLU A 68 8.02 -7.52 -15.66
N ALA A 69 8.96 -6.84 -16.33
CA ALA A 69 10.39 -7.12 -16.15
C ALA A 69 10.83 -6.89 -14.69
N ASP A 70 10.16 -5.98 -13.99
CA ASP A 70 10.43 -5.69 -12.58
C ASP A 70 9.62 -6.55 -11.60
N ALA A 71 8.69 -7.39 -12.08
CA ALA A 71 7.72 -8.08 -11.21
C ALA A 71 8.39 -8.95 -10.14
N ALA A 72 9.47 -9.65 -10.49
CA ALA A 72 10.21 -10.49 -9.55
C ALA A 72 10.89 -9.67 -8.45
N VAL A 73 11.56 -8.58 -8.81
CA VAL A 73 12.26 -7.70 -7.87
C VAL A 73 11.26 -6.93 -7.00
N TRP A 74 10.10 -6.56 -7.56
CA TRP A 74 9.03 -5.91 -6.82
C TRP A 74 8.41 -6.85 -5.78
N ALA A 75 8.13 -8.11 -6.14
CA ALA A 75 7.64 -9.12 -5.20
C ALA A 75 8.63 -9.34 -4.05
N GLU A 76 9.93 -9.48 -4.36
CA GLU A 76 10.98 -9.61 -3.34
C GLU A 76 11.00 -8.38 -2.42
N MET A 77 11.02 -7.16 -2.99
CA MET A 77 11.03 -5.92 -2.22
C MET A 77 9.82 -5.83 -1.28
N PHE A 78 8.62 -6.12 -1.76
CA PHE A 78 7.40 -6.11 -0.94
C PHE A 78 7.52 -7.08 0.24
N ASN A 79 7.84 -8.35 -0.05
CA ASN A 79 7.95 -9.40 0.96
C ASN A 79 9.01 -9.05 2.02
N GLN A 80 10.18 -8.57 1.59
CA GLN A 80 11.25 -8.16 2.50
C GLN A 80 10.93 -6.89 3.30
N THR A 81 10.08 -6.02 2.76
CA THR A 81 9.65 -4.78 3.43
C THR A 81 8.64 -5.06 4.53
N PHE A 82 7.70 -5.97 4.27
CA PHE A 82 6.56 -6.27 5.14
C PHE A 82 6.69 -7.57 5.94
N ILE A 83 7.80 -8.30 5.86
CA ILE A 83 8.01 -9.58 6.57
C ILE A 83 7.69 -9.55 8.08
N ASP A 84 7.92 -8.41 8.75
CA ASP A 84 7.62 -8.23 10.18
C ASP A 84 6.23 -7.62 10.44
N HIS A 85 5.47 -7.33 9.39
CA HIS A 85 4.17 -6.70 9.50
C HIS A 85 3.11 -7.70 9.99
N TRP A 86 2.17 -7.19 10.78
CA TRP A 86 1.05 -7.99 11.27
C TRP A 86 0.24 -8.53 10.09
N ASN A 87 -0.06 -9.83 10.11
CA ASN A 87 -0.81 -10.51 9.06
C ASN A 87 -0.14 -10.41 7.66
N HIS A 88 1.20 -10.27 7.61
CA HIS A 88 1.94 -10.35 6.35
C HIS A 88 1.74 -11.72 5.69
N GLN A 89 1.56 -11.69 4.38
CA GLN A 89 1.56 -12.85 3.52
C GLN A 89 2.44 -12.53 2.32
N ASP A 90 3.32 -13.45 1.98
CA ASP A 90 4.15 -13.27 0.80
C ASP A 90 3.27 -13.19 -0.44
N ILE A 91 3.55 -12.21 -1.28
CA ILE A 91 2.99 -12.13 -2.63
C ILE A 91 3.90 -12.89 -3.60
N THR A 92 3.30 -13.42 -4.66
CA THR A 92 4.04 -14.12 -5.71
C THR A 92 4.36 -13.20 -6.88
N VAL A 93 5.31 -13.60 -7.71
CA VAL A 93 5.65 -12.89 -8.95
C VAL A 93 4.44 -12.84 -9.88
N GLU A 94 3.66 -13.91 -9.95
CA GLU A 94 2.44 -14.02 -10.75
C GLU A 94 1.40 -13.00 -10.29
N SER A 95 1.17 -12.85 -8.99
CA SER A 95 0.23 -11.84 -8.47
C SER A 95 0.67 -10.40 -8.81
N VAL A 96 1.99 -10.15 -8.85
CA VAL A 96 2.51 -8.85 -9.31
C VAL A 96 2.26 -8.67 -10.80
N LYS A 97 2.51 -9.68 -11.63
CA LYS A 97 2.24 -9.63 -13.08
C LYS A 97 0.76 -9.41 -13.36
N ASP A 98 -0.13 -10.11 -12.65
CA ASP A 98 -1.58 -9.93 -12.77
C ASP A 98 -1.98 -8.48 -12.47
N LYS A 99 -1.42 -7.89 -11.40
CA LYS A 99 -1.61 -6.47 -11.08
C LYS A 99 -1.12 -5.56 -12.21
N LEU A 100 0.08 -5.80 -12.74
CA LEU A 100 0.68 -4.95 -13.78
C LEU A 100 -0.07 -5.02 -15.12
N ASN A 101 -0.77 -6.12 -15.38
CA ASN A 101 -1.61 -6.31 -16.57
C ASN A 101 -3.06 -5.85 -16.37
N ASP A 102 -3.46 -5.43 -15.17
CA ASP A 102 -4.81 -4.91 -14.93
C ASP A 102 -5.01 -3.62 -15.73
N ALA A 103 -6.09 -3.53 -16.51
CA ALA A 103 -6.42 -2.34 -17.30
C ALA A 103 -6.65 -1.08 -16.44
N LYS A 104 -6.89 -1.22 -15.13
CA LYS A 104 -7.03 -0.12 -14.17
C LYS A 104 -5.71 0.24 -13.49
N TYR A 105 -4.61 -0.46 -13.78
CA TYR A 105 -3.29 -0.16 -13.24
C TYR A 105 -2.79 1.19 -13.77
N GLN A 106 -2.31 2.02 -12.85
CA GLN A 106 -1.81 3.38 -13.10
C GLN A 106 -0.31 3.37 -12.80
N SER A 107 0.52 3.05 -13.81
CA SER A 107 1.95 2.87 -13.61
C SER A 107 2.66 4.15 -13.18
N GLU A 108 2.11 5.30 -13.59
CA GLU A 108 2.54 6.62 -13.17
C GLU A 108 2.36 6.84 -11.66
N LEU A 109 1.46 6.11 -11.01
CA LEU A 109 1.22 6.16 -9.56
C LEU A 109 1.92 5.05 -8.77
N SER A 110 2.65 4.16 -9.44
CA SER A 110 3.45 3.11 -8.79
C SER A 110 4.93 3.43 -8.89
N LEU A 111 5.48 3.89 -7.76
CA LEU A 111 6.85 4.39 -7.67
C LEU A 111 7.73 3.45 -6.87
N VAL A 112 9.00 3.38 -7.25
CA VAL A 112 10.07 2.70 -6.53
C VAL A 112 11.31 3.58 -6.47
N VAL A 113 11.97 3.59 -5.31
CA VAL A 113 13.32 4.13 -5.14
C VAL A 113 14.33 3.00 -5.35
N VAL A 114 15.25 3.19 -6.27
CA VAL A 114 16.34 2.26 -6.61
C VAL A 114 17.63 2.78 -5.99
N ALA A 115 18.31 1.92 -5.23
CA ALA A 115 19.61 2.19 -4.63
C ALA A 115 20.74 2.19 -5.68
N PRO A 116 21.93 2.74 -5.36
CA PRO A 116 23.08 2.77 -6.28
C PRO A 116 23.52 1.39 -6.79
N ASP A 117 23.26 0.33 -6.03
CA ASP A 117 23.58 -1.05 -6.39
C ASP A 117 22.48 -1.75 -7.22
N GLY A 118 21.42 -1.02 -7.59
CA GLY A 118 20.25 -1.53 -8.32
C GLY A 118 19.16 -2.13 -7.43
N THR A 119 19.34 -2.18 -6.11
CA THR A 119 18.34 -2.74 -5.20
C THR A 119 17.11 -1.85 -5.09
N PHE A 120 15.92 -2.44 -5.14
CA PHE A 120 14.69 -1.72 -4.84
C PHE A 120 14.58 -1.48 -3.32
N ALA A 121 14.69 -0.22 -2.93
CA ALA A 121 14.91 0.20 -1.54
C ALA A 121 13.62 0.65 -0.83
N ALA A 122 12.73 1.33 -1.56
CA ALA A 122 11.45 1.82 -1.06
C ALA A 122 10.43 1.89 -2.20
N PHE A 123 9.15 1.89 -1.86
CA PHE A 123 8.08 1.98 -2.84
C PHE A 123 6.85 2.69 -2.29
N CYS A 124 6.08 3.25 -3.20
CA CYS A 124 4.77 3.79 -2.93
C CYS A 124 3.84 3.40 -4.07
N ASP A 125 2.77 2.69 -3.74
CA ASP A 125 1.74 2.28 -4.68
C ASP A 125 0.47 3.06 -4.41
N CYS A 126 0.10 3.90 -5.37
CA CYS A 126 -1.06 4.77 -5.27
C CYS A 126 -2.09 4.43 -6.34
N GLN A 127 -3.35 4.75 -6.04
CA GLN A 127 -4.46 4.54 -6.95
C GLN A 127 -5.42 5.73 -6.88
N ILE A 128 -5.88 6.17 -8.05
CA ILE A 128 -7.08 7.00 -8.15
C ILE A 128 -8.21 6.08 -8.60
N HIS A 129 -9.36 6.16 -7.93
CA HIS A 129 -10.56 5.41 -8.30
C HIS A 129 -11.62 6.38 -8.80
N PRO A 130 -11.69 6.67 -10.12
CA PRO A 130 -12.59 7.69 -10.66
C PRO A 130 -14.06 7.41 -10.34
N GLU A 131 -14.50 6.15 -10.48
CA GLU A 131 -15.88 5.73 -10.19
C GLU A 131 -16.25 5.99 -8.71
N ASN A 132 -15.35 5.67 -7.78
CA ASN A 132 -15.56 5.90 -6.35
C ASN A 132 -15.52 7.40 -6.00
N ASN A 133 -14.64 8.15 -6.66
CA ASN A 133 -14.56 9.60 -6.53
C ASN A 133 -15.85 10.28 -7.00
N GLU A 134 -16.39 9.88 -8.14
CA GLU A 134 -17.66 10.40 -8.66
C GLU A 134 -18.82 10.09 -7.72
N LEU A 135 -18.96 8.83 -7.31
CA LEU A 135 -20.04 8.38 -6.41
C LEU A 135 -20.04 9.15 -5.09
N ASN A 136 -18.87 9.39 -4.51
CA ASN A 136 -18.72 10.08 -3.23
C ASN A 136 -18.49 11.59 -3.37
N LYS A 137 -18.52 12.14 -4.59
CA LYS A 137 -18.22 13.55 -4.90
C LYS A 137 -16.88 14.01 -4.32
N ARG A 138 -15.88 13.14 -4.38
CA ARG A 138 -14.50 13.36 -3.93
C ARG A 138 -13.56 13.44 -5.11
N LYS A 139 -12.33 13.89 -4.88
CA LYS A 139 -11.25 13.92 -5.88
C LYS A 139 -9.99 13.40 -5.24
N ASP A 140 -10.05 12.14 -4.80
CA ASP A 140 -9.09 11.62 -3.83
C ASP A 140 -8.18 10.57 -4.46
N GLY A 141 -6.97 10.49 -3.95
CA GLY A 141 -5.95 9.52 -4.35
C GLY A 141 -5.61 8.73 -3.10
N LEU A 142 -5.49 7.42 -3.24
CA LEU A 142 -5.23 6.52 -2.13
C LEU A 142 -3.80 6.00 -2.22
N VAL A 143 -3.04 6.20 -1.15
CA VAL A 143 -1.76 5.52 -0.95
C VAL A 143 -2.08 4.15 -0.36
N SER A 144 -2.11 3.13 -1.21
CA SER A 144 -2.48 1.75 -0.82
C SER A 144 -1.32 1.03 -0.15
N LEU A 145 -0.10 1.25 -0.63
CA LEU A 145 1.11 0.68 -0.04
C LEU A 145 2.21 1.73 0.04
N LEU A 146 2.89 1.80 1.17
CA LEU A 146 4.08 2.63 1.36
C LEU A 146 5.07 1.84 2.21
N GLY A 147 6.29 1.68 1.71
CA GLY A 147 7.26 0.78 2.33
C GLY A 147 8.70 1.19 2.09
N THR A 148 9.57 0.86 3.05
CA THR A 148 11.02 0.95 2.91
C THR A 148 11.65 -0.32 3.46
N ARG A 149 12.46 -1.00 2.66
CA ARG A 149 13.15 -2.26 3.01
C ARG A 149 14.08 -2.01 4.20
N ARG A 150 14.19 -2.99 5.11
CA ARG A 150 14.83 -2.83 6.44
C ARG A 150 16.20 -2.14 6.41
N GLY A 151 17.07 -2.51 5.47
CA GLY A 151 18.43 -1.93 5.32
C GLY A 151 18.47 -0.47 4.85
N PHE A 152 17.38 0.06 4.31
CA PHE A 152 17.28 1.41 3.75
C PHE A 152 16.41 2.36 4.60
N ARG A 153 15.91 1.89 5.74
CA ARG A 153 15.08 2.69 6.66
C ARG A 153 15.89 3.80 7.32
N LYS A 154 15.21 4.85 7.77
CA LYS A 154 15.79 6.04 8.45
C LYS A 154 16.77 6.86 7.60
N GLN A 155 16.71 6.74 6.28
CA GLN A 155 17.50 7.52 5.32
C GLN A 155 16.66 8.56 4.55
N GLY A 156 15.42 8.81 4.97
CA GLY A 156 14.51 9.74 4.30
C GLY A 156 13.75 9.19 3.10
N LEU A 157 14.10 7.98 2.59
CA LEU A 157 13.51 7.43 1.36
C LEU A 157 11.98 7.33 1.38
N GLY A 158 11.40 6.81 2.47
CA GLY A 158 9.95 6.68 2.61
C GLY A 158 9.23 8.04 2.58
N ARG A 159 9.85 9.09 3.13
CA ARG A 159 9.30 10.46 3.05
C ARG A 159 9.46 11.02 1.65
N GLY A 160 10.63 10.83 1.03
CA GLY A 160 10.92 11.30 -0.33
C GLY A 160 9.91 10.73 -1.34
N ILE A 161 9.76 9.41 -1.38
CA ILE A 161 8.83 8.77 -2.32
C ILE A 161 7.36 9.12 -2.05
N PHE A 162 6.98 9.30 -0.78
CA PHE A 162 5.65 9.78 -0.43
C PHE A 162 5.42 11.21 -0.98
N LEU A 163 6.38 12.12 -0.86
CA LEU A 163 6.27 13.45 -1.45
C LEU A 163 6.19 13.39 -2.98
N SER A 164 7.02 12.56 -3.63
CA SER A 164 6.98 12.36 -5.09
C SER A 164 5.59 11.91 -5.56
N VAL A 165 4.97 10.94 -4.89
CA VAL A 165 3.64 10.45 -5.32
C VAL A 165 2.54 11.48 -5.07
N ASN A 166 2.63 12.28 -4.00
CA ASN A 166 1.67 13.36 -3.76
C ASN A 166 1.73 14.40 -4.90
N THR A 167 2.93 14.77 -5.35
CA THR A 167 3.12 15.67 -6.50
C THR A 167 2.53 15.06 -7.77
N GLN A 168 2.74 13.77 -8.01
CA GLN A 168 2.18 13.08 -9.17
C GLN A 168 0.64 13.06 -9.16
N ILE A 169 0.02 12.77 -8.02
CA ILE A 169 -1.44 12.77 -7.86
C ILE A 169 -2.01 14.18 -8.09
N ALA A 170 -1.34 15.21 -7.57
CA ALA A 170 -1.76 16.60 -7.77
C ALA A 170 -1.74 16.96 -9.26
N TYR A 171 -0.66 16.62 -9.97
CA TYR A 171 -0.53 16.87 -11.41
C TYR A 171 -1.62 16.18 -12.23
N ILE A 172 -1.92 14.90 -11.95
CA ILE A 172 -2.95 14.14 -12.68
C ILE A 172 -4.36 14.73 -12.48
N LYS A 173 -4.62 15.38 -11.34
CA LYS A 173 -5.94 15.93 -11.01
C LYS A 173 -6.14 17.40 -11.38
N GLU A 174 -5.06 18.10 -11.72
CA GLU A 174 -5.13 19.44 -12.31
C GLU A 174 -5.44 19.41 -13.82
N VAL A 175 -5.43 18.21 -14.43
CA VAL A 175 -5.97 17.91 -15.78
C VAL A 175 -7.40 17.39 -15.66
#